data_AF-K1Z1S2-F1
#
_entry.id   AF-K1Z1S2-F1
#
_cell.length_a   1.000
_cell.length_b   1.000
_cell.length_c   1.000
_cell.angle_alpha   90.00
_cell.angle_beta   90.00
_cell.angle_gamma   90.00
#
_symmetry.space_group_name_H-M   'P 1'
#
loop_
_entity.id
_entity.type
_entity.pdbx_description
1 polymer ?
#
loop_
_entity_poly.entity_id
_entity_poly.type
_entity_poly.pdbx_seq_one_letter_code
_entity_poly.pdbx_strand_id
1 'polypeptide(L)'
;MDIFKLAEKRPPAVRDFLFSEKPSTLMTAIENEFRLNEKEMDFLVAYSGDILLGVEPVEALSDKLALNLGRVSGDVPVIERLIRDNFIEPFNDELNQTSEDVDRFKNRLKLFEKTDSSAPVSVAGKKAQEEPFQISSKSSNHVVRTTNDITPPKKTGHVSGEKIVGPRIVKPPSISQPQASKSGRSNAEKQMKEPSWSQKKNFSLSTVDDLKNVMPEALVSAPQDYAGLLKRMKNEIQNIANMSKAGRVEIIEAWRESNLYKTYIEIGNESMQQDKNIAEIAAFRKVSSKPYLTETQFHVMADISKLLLR
;
A
#
# COMPACT_ATOMS: atom_id res chain seq x y z
N MET A 1 2.36 -6.84 -5.74
CA MET A 1 2.75 -7.83 -4.71
C MET A 1 2.94 -7.08 -3.40
N ASP A 2 2.35 -7.54 -2.31
CA ASP A 2 2.37 -6.83 -1.02
C ASP A 2 3.61 -7.21 -0.21
N ILE A 3 4.60 -6.31 -0.16
CA ILE A 3 5.89 -6.51 0.51
C ILE A 3 5.72 -6.83 2.00
N PHE A 4 4.73 -6.21 2.66
CA PHE A 4 4.49 -6.45 4.09
C PHE A 4 4.05 -7.89 4.36
N LYS A 5 3.16 -8.44 3.52
CA LYS A 5 2.74 -9.84 3.61
C LYS A 5 3.86 -10.84 3.33
N LEU A 6 4.89 -10.44 2.59
CA LEU A 6 6.09 -11.26 2.40
C LEU A 6 7.00 -11.18 3.61
N ALA A 7 7.25 -9.97 4.12
CA ALA A 7 8.07 -9.74 5.30
C ALA A 7 7.51 -10.45 6.54
N GLU A 8 6.19 -10.52 6.70
CA GLU A 8 5.53 -11.27 7.78
C GLU A 8 5.83 -12.77 7.79
N LYS A 9 6.16 -13.35 6.63
CA LYS A 9 6.49 -14.78 6.48
C LYS A 9 7.98 -15.07 6.66
N ARG A 10 8.81 -14.03 6.77
CA ARG A 10 10.26 -14.19 6.92
C ARG A 10 10.63 -14.39 8.39
N PRO A 11 11.78 -15.03 8.67
CA PRO A 11 12.29 -15.14 10.02
C PRO A 11 12.36 -13.76 10.71
N PRO A 12 12.09 -13.67 12.03
CA PRO A 12 12.08 -12.40 12.75
C PRO A 12 13.34 -11.57 12.55
N ALA A 13 14.53 -12.20 12.50
CA ALA A 13 15.80 -11.51 12.27
C ALA A 13 15.82 -10.74 10.94
N VAL A 14 15.35 -11.36 9.85
CA VAL A 14 15.28 -10.73 8.52
C VAL A 14 14.25 -9.60 8.52
N ARG A 15 13.09 -9.83 9.13
CA ARG A 15 12.02 -8.83 9.23
C ARG A 15 12.48 -7.60 10.03
N ASP A 16 13.09 -7.82 11.18
CA ASP A 16 13.57 -6.77 12.06
C ASP A 16 14.70 -5.98 11.40
N PHE A 17 15.54 -6.64 10.59
CA PHE A 17 16.55 -5.97 9.77
C PHE A 17 15.93 -5.11 8.67
N LEU A 18 14.98 -5.65 7.90
CA LEU A 18 14.28 -4.93 6.82
C LEU A 18 13.63 -3.63 7.30
N PHE A 19 13.08 -3.63 8.52
CA PHE A 19 12.43 -2.45 9.10
C PHE A 19 13.34 -1.63 10.03
N SER A 20 14.62 -1.96 10.13
CA SER A 20 15.60 -1.17 10.88
C SER A 20 16.16 -0.01 10.03
N GLU A 21 16.91 0.88 10.66
CA GLU A 21 17.64 1.94 9.95
C GLU A 21 18.88 1.41 9.18
N LYS A 22 19.31 0.16 9.43
CA LYS A 22 20.56 -0.38 8.88
C LYS A 22 20.55 -0.45 7.34
N PRO A 23 19.52 -0.99 6.67
CA PRO A 23 19.45 -0.99 5.21
C PRO A 23 19.57 0.42 4.61
N SER A 24 18.81 1.38 5.14
CA SER A 24 18.82 2.76 4.64
C SER A 24 20.18 3.42 4.83
N THR A 25 20.83 3.21 5.97
CA THR A 25 22.15 3.76 6.27
C THR A 25 23.21 3.23 5.32
N LEU A 26 23.20 1.91 5.07
CA LEU A 26 24.14 1.28 4.16
C LEU A 26 23.91 1.68 2.70
N MET A 27 22.65 1.77 2.27
CA MET A 27 22.28 2.24 0.94
C MET A 27 22.75 3.67 0.69
N THR A 28 22.61 4.55 1.69
CA THR A 28 23.14 5.92 1.64
C THR A 28 24.67 5.94 1.58
N ALA A 29 25.35 5.03 2.28
CA ALA A 29 26.80 4.92 2.23
C ALA A 29 27.28 4.48 0.82
N ILE A 30 26.64 3.46 0.24
CA ILE A 30 26.92 2.99 -1.13
C ILE A 30 26.65 4.11 -2.15
N GLU A 31 25.53 4.83 -2.03
CA GLU A 31 25.21 5.96 -2.90
C GLU A 31 26.33 7.00 -2.93
N ASN A 32 26.79 7.41 -1.74
CA ASN A 32 27.81 8.44 -1.59
C ASN A 32 29.19 7.98 -2.08
N GLU A 33 29.56 6.72 -1.79
CA GLU A 33 30.86 6.15 -2.16
C GLU A 33 30.98 5.97 -3.68
N PHE A 34 29.95 5.41 -4.33
CA PHE A 34 29.97 5.06 -5.75
C PHE A 34 29.28 6.09 -6.66
N ARG A 35 28.76 7.18 -6.07
CA ARG A 35 28.05 8.26 -6.77
C ARG A 35 26.92 7.76 -7.67
N LEU A 36 26.14 6.83 -7.15
CA LEU A 36 25.03 6.24 -7.87
C LEU A 36 23.96 7.31 -8.16
N ASN A 37 23.34 7.23 -9.33
CA ASN A 37 22.19 8.08 -9.62
C ASN A 37 20.90 7.51 -9.02
N GLU A 38 19.85 8.33 -8.98
CA GLU A 38 18.54 7.97 -8.38
C GLU A 38 17.99 6.63 -8.91
N LYS A 39 18.13 6.33 -10.22
CA LYS A 39 17.62 5.07 -10.79
C LYS A 39 18.44 3.86 -10.36
N GLU A 40 19.76 4.01 -10.26
CA GLU A 40 20.66 2.96 -9.78
C GLU A 40 20.41 2.68 -8.30
N MET A 41 20.16 3.73 -7.53
CA MET A 41 19.82 3.65 -6.11
C MET A 41 18.47 2.97 -5.88
N ASP A 42 17.44 3.38 -6.60
CA ASP A 42 16.11 2.76 -6.56
C ASP A 42 16.19 1.26 -6.89
N PHE A 43 16.99 0.90 -7.91
CA PHE A 43 17.24 -0.48 -8.27
C PHE A 43 17.91 -1.26 -7.13
N LEU A 44 18.97 -0.73 -6.52
CA LEU A 44 19.67 -1.39 -5.41
C LEU A 44 18.77 -1.61 -4.20
N VAL A 45 17.97 -0.61 -3.82
CA VAL A 45 17.03 -0.70 -2.70
C VAL A 45 15.98 -1.78 -2.98
N ALA A 46 15.37 -1.75 -4.16
CA ALA A 46 14.36 -2.75 -4.53
C ALA A 46 14.95 -4.17 -4.58
N TYR A 47 16.10 -4.32 -5.25
CA TYR A 47 16.69 -5.64 -5.51
C TYR A 47 17.27 -6.29 -4.24
N SER A 48 17.89 -5.51 -3.35
CA SER A 48 18.33 -6.02 -2.04
C SER A 48 17.14 -6.47 -1.17
N GLY A 49 16.03 -5.72 -1.22
CA GLY A 49 14.77 -6.11 -0.60
C GLY A 49 14.23 -7.42 -1.17
N ASP A 50 14.23 -7.56 -2.49
CA ASP A 50 13.78 -8.78 -3.18
C ASP A 50 14.61 -10.01 -2.82
N ILE A 51 15.93 -9.86 -2.64
CA ILE A 51 16.81 -10.94 -2.15
C ILE A 51 16.43 -11.34 -0.72
N LEU A 52 16.33 -10.37 0.19
CA LEU A 52 15.95 -10.63 1.59
C LEU A 52 14.55 -11.26 1.72
N LEU A 53 13.65 -10.88 0.83
CA LEU A 53 12.32 -11.43 0.73
C LEU A 53 12.26 -12.73 -0.08
N GLY A 54 13.39 -13.29 -0.52
CA GLY A 54 13.51 -14.53 -1.28
C GLY A 54 12.74 -14.53 -2.60
N VAL A 55 12.50 -13.35 -3.17
CA VAL A 55 11.88 -13.17 -4.50
C VAL A 55 12.91 -13.45 -5.58
N GLU A 56 14.10 -12.90 -5.41
CA GLU A 56 15.25 -13.08 -6.30
C GLU A 56 16.34 -13.94 -5.64
N PRO A 57 17.00 -14.84 -6.40
CA PRO A 57 18.05 -15.69 -5.88
C PRO A 57 19.36 -14.91 -5.67
N VAL A 58 20.10 -15.26 -4.62
CA VAL A 58 21.39 -14.64 -4.27
C VAL A 58 22.44 -14.84 -5.39
N GLU A 59 22.33 -15.94 -6.13
CA GLU A 59 23.20 -16.29 -7.25
C GLU A 59 23.07 -15.30 -8.42
N ALA A 60 21.90 -14.69 -8.60
CA ALA A 60 21.66 -13.72 -9.67
C ALA A 60 22.18 -12.31 -9.32
N LEU A 61 22.71 -12.09 -8.11
CA LEU A 61 23.14 -10.77 -7.64
C LEU A 61 24.18 -10.13 -8.58
N SER A 62 25.25 -10.87 -8.91
CA SER A 62 26.34 -10.33 -9.74
C SER A 62 25.85 -9.91 -11.13
N ASP A 63 25.10 -10.79 -11.80
CA ASP A 63 24.57 -10.53 -13.15
C ASP A 63 23.61 -9.34 -13.18
N LYS A 64 22.73 -9.23 -12.17
CA LYS A 64 21.74 -8.16 -12.07
C LYS A 64 22.39 -6.82 -11.75
N LEU A 65 23.40 -6.79 -10.89
CA LEU A 65 24.19 -5.59 -10.63
C LEU A 65 24.92 -5.13 -11.90
N ALA A 66 25.61 -6.05 -12.59
CA ALA A 66 26.34 -5.74 -13.81
C ALA A 66 25.42 -5.18 -14.92
N LEU A 67 24.21 -5.75 -15.06
CA LEU A 67 23.24 -5.32 -16.07
C LEU A 67 22.66 -3.92 -15.79
N ASN A 68 22.35 -3.61 -14.53
CA ASN A 68 21.59 -2.41 -14.18
C ASN A 68 22.47 -1.23 -13.76
N LEU A 69 23.69 -1.48 -13.26
CA LEU A 69 24.65 -0.43 -12.85
C LEU A 69 25.65 -0.08 -13.96
N GLY A 70 25.31 -0.34 -15.23
CA GLY A 70 26.19 -0.43 -16.42
C GLY A 70 27.18 0.72 -16.72
N ARG A 71 27.33 1.72 -15.84
CA ARG A 71 28.40 2.73 -15.85
C ARG A 71 29.55 2.42 -14.88
N VAL A 72 29.34 1.56 -13.89
CA VAL A 72 30.25 1.36 -12.76
C VAL A 72 30.87 -0.05 -12.77
N SER A 73 31.18 -0.60 -13.94
CA SER A 73 31.60 -2.00 -14.06
C SER A 73 32.82 -2.36 -13.20
N GLY A 74 33.68 -1.38 -12.89
CA GLY A 74 34.81 -1.55 -11.97
C GLY A 74 34.41 -1.71 -10.50
N ASP A 75 33.32 -1.09 -10.07
CA ASP A 75 32.90 -1.08 -8.66
C ASP A 75 31.79 -2.09 -8.37
N VAL A 76 31.16 -2.68 -9.40
CA VAL A 76 30.16 -3.76 -9.24
C VAL A 76 30.65 -4.87 -8.29
N PRO A 77 31.89 -5.39 -8.38
CA PRO A 77 32.37 -6.40 -7.44
C PRO A 77 32.47 -5.90 -5.98
N VAL A 78 32.72 -4.60 -5.79
CA VAL A 78 32.82 -3.98 -4.46
C VAL A 78 31.42 -3.77 -3.88
N ILE A 79 30.49 -3.24 -4.67
CA ILE A 79 29.08 -3.09 -4.29
C ILE A 79 28.47 -4.46 -3.99
N GLU A 80 28.74 -5.47 -4.82
CA GLU A 80 28.31 -6.85 -4.58
C GLU A 80 28.80 -7.36 -3.23
N ARG A 81 30.08 -7.16 -2.92
CA ARG A 81 30.66 -7.57 -1.63
C ARG A 81 29.98 -6.85 -0.47
N LEU A 82 29.80 -5.53 -0.55
CA LEU A 82 29.10 -4.76 0.49
C LEU A 82 27.68 -5.27 0.73
N ILE A 83 26.95 -5.60 -0.34
CA ILE A 83 25.61 -6.18 -0.23
C ILE A 83 25.69 -7.57 0.40
N ARG A 84 26.61 -8.44 -0.05
CA ARG A 84 26.75 -9.78 0.51
C ARG A 84 27.07 -9.75 2.00
N ASP A 85 28.09 -9.02 2.40
CA ASP A 85 28.60 -9.00 3.78
C ASP A 85 27.57 -8.41 4.76
N ASN A 86 26.71 -7.49 4.30
CA ASN A 86 25.79 -6.77 5.20
C ASN A 86 24.31 -7.17 5.06
N PHE A 87 23.88 -7.65 3.88
CA PHE A 87 22.49 -8.05 3.64
C PHE A 87 22.30 -9.55 3.53
N ILE A 88 23.32 -10.33 3.16
CA ILE A 88 23.11 -11.76 2.85
C ILE A 88 23.77 -12.62 3.91
N GLU A 89 25.06 -12.42 4.15
CA GLU A 89 25.85 -13.22 5.09
C GLU A 89 25.27 -13.25 6.52
N PRO A 90 24.76 -12.13 7.09
CA PRO A 90 24.15 -12.15 8.41
C PRO A 90 22.88 -12.99 8.51
N PHE A 91 22.28 -13.33 7.38
CA PHE A 91 21.04 -14.09 7.28
C PHE A 91 21.23 -15.34 6.43
N ASN A 92 22.47 -15.82 6.25
CA ASN A 92 22.75 -16.92 5.32
C ASN A 92 21.97 -18.18 5.73
N ASP A 93 21.84 -18.46 7.02
CA ASP A 93 21.08 -19.62 7.52
C ASP A 93 19.57 -19.48 7.30
N GLU A 94 19.04 -18.26 7.32
CA GLU A 94 17.64 -17.92 7.06
C GLU A 94 17.31 -17.84 5.56
N LEU A 95 18.25 -17.37 4.75
CA LEU A 95 18.14 -17.25 3.29
C LEU A 95 18.39 -18.59 2.59
N ASN A 96 19.19 -19.47 3.20
CA ASN A 96 19.40 -20.86 2.74
C ASN A 96 18.23 -21.79 3.09
N GLN A 97 17.15 -21.28 3.70
CA GLN A 97 15.92 -22.05 3.89
C GLN A 97 15.16 -22.19 2.56
N THR A 98 15.71 -23.11 1.77
CA THR A 98 15.24 -23.88 0.63
C THR A 98 14.78 -23.13 -0.62
N SER A 99 15.45 -23.46 -1.74
CA SER A 99 14.91 -23.24 -3.08
C SER A 99 13.50 -23.82 -3.22
N GLU A 100 13.12 -24.85 -2.46
CA GLU A 100 11.75 -25.37 -2.43
C GLU A 100 10.70 -24.38 -1.97
N ASP A 101 10.96 -23.53 -0.97
CA ASP A 101 9.97 -22.56 -0.50
C ASP A 101 9.84 -21.39 -1.49
N VAL A 102 10.96 -20.99 -2.10
CA VAL A 102 10.98 -20.02 -3.20
C VAL A 102 10.29 -20.60 -4.45
N ASP A 103 10.51 -21.87 -4.77
CA ASP A 103 9.89 -22.55 -5.91
C ASP A 103 8.41 -22.83 -5.66
N ARG A 104 8.01 -23.25 -4.45
CA ARG A 104 6.59 -23.34 -4.05
C ARG A 104 5.92 -22.00 -4.15
N PHE A 105 6.62 -20.93 -3.76
CA PHE A 105 6.09 -19.58 -3.81
C PHE A 105 5.97 -19.05 -5.25
N LYS A 106 7.00 -19.22 -6.09
CA LYS A 106 6.97 -18.92 -7.54
C LYS A 106 5.89 -19.73 -8.25
N ASN A 107 5.72 -21.01 -7.92
CA ASN A 107 4.67 -21.86 -8.47
C ASN A 107 3.27 -21.44 -7.98
N ARG A 108 3.13 -20.98 -6.74
CA ARG A 108 1.87 -20.44 -6.20
C ARG A 108 1.48 -19.13 -6.88
N LEU A 109 2.44 -18.25 -7.21
CA LEU A 109 2.18 -17.01 -7.95
C LEU A 109 1.79 -17.26 -9.40
N LYS A 110 2.44 -18.21 -10.10
CA LYS A 110 2.03 -18.65 -11.44
C LYS A 110 0.61 -19.23 -11.46
N LEU A 111 0.13 -19.75 -10.32
CA LEU A 111 -1.24 -20.24 -10.18
C LEU A 111 -2.28 -19.10 -10.16
N PHE A 112 -1.90 -17.91 -9.68
CA PHE A 112 -2.78 -16.73 -9.63
C PHE A 112 -2.79 -15.93 -10.94
N GLU A 113 -1.79 -16.07 -11.80
CA GLU A 113 -1.79 -15.45 -13.13
C GLU A 113 -2.62 -16.21 -14.16
N LYS A 114 -3.03 -17.45 -13.85
CA LYS A 114 -3.70 -18.34 -14.82
C LYS A 114 -5.23 -18.26 -14.84
N THR A 115 -5.85 -17.37 -14.08
CA THR A 115 -7.32 -17.32 -13.94
C THR A 115 -8.04 -16.28 -14.80
N ASP A 116 -7.37 -15.38 -15.52
CA ASP A 116 -8.05 -14.37 -16.35
C ASP A 116 -7.52 -14.29 -17.80
N SER A 117 -7.48 -15.42 -18.49
CA SER A 117 -7.47 -15.42 -19.97
C SER A 117 -8.53 -16.35 -20.52
N SER A 118 -9.72 -15.77 -20.58
CA SER A 118 -10.73 -15.86 -21.64
C SER A 118 -10.67 -17.02 -22.63
N ALA A 119 -11.85 -17.62 -22.79
CA ALA A 119 -12.24 -18.59 -23.79
C ALA A 119 -11.74 -18.30 -25.23
N PRO A 120 -11.49 -19.34 -26.04
CA PRO A 120 -11.17 -19.18 -27.45
C PRO A 120 -12.42 -18.70 -28.22
N VAL A 121 -12.36 -17.48 -28.74
CA VAL A 121 -13.28 -17.04 -29.79
C VAL A 121 -12.94 -17.82 -31.05
N SER A 122 -13.81 -18.77 -31.38
CA SER A 122 -13.81 -19.50 -32.64
C SER A 122 -14.16 -18.55 -33.79
N VAL A 123 -13.17 -18.22 -34.63
CA VAL A 123 -13.39 -17.55 -35.91
C VAL A 123 -13.14 -18.56 -37.02
N ALA A 124 -14.23 -18.96 -37.68
CA ALA A 124 -14.21 -19.76 -38.88
C ALA A 124 -13.67 -18.93 -40.07
N GLY A 125 -12.58 -19.39 -40.68
CA GLY A 125 -12.02 -18.84 -41.91
C GLY A 125 -11.52 -19.96 -42.83
N LYS A 126 -12.03 -19.99 -44.06
CA LYS A 126 -11.94 -21.07 -45.06
C LYS A 126 -10.60 -21.12 -45.82
N LYS A 127 -10.12 -22.36 -46.03
CA LYS A 127 -9.54 -23.02 -47.24
C LYS A 127 -8.55 -22.28 -48.19
N ALA A 128 -7.36 -22.89 -48.35
CA ALA A 128 -6.74 -23.42 -49.60
C ALA A 128 -5.47 -24.22 -49.18
N GLN A 129 -5.36 -25.57 -49.24
CA GLN A 129 -5.05 -26.51 -50.37
C GLN A 129 -3.87 -26.01 -51.25
N GLU A 130 -2.70 -26.66 -51.34
CA GLU A 130 -2.32 -28.00 -51.90
C GLU A 130 -0.98 -28.52 -51.26
N GLU A 131 -0.89 -29.73 -50.68
CA GLU A 131 -0.27 -31.01 -51.16
C GLU A 131 1.31 -31.09 -51.20
N PRO A 132 1.96 -32.29 -51.22
CA PRO A 132 1.96 -33.35 -50.21
C PRO A 132 3.37 -33.89 -49.87
N PHE A 133 3.60 -34.47 -48.69
CA PHE A 133 4.66 -35.48 -48.52
C PHE A 133 4.22 -36.57 -47.52
N GLN A 134 4.12 -37.79 -48.05
CA GLN A 134 3.96 -39.03 -47.31
C GLN A 134 5.30 -39.41 -46.69
N ILE A 135 5.35 -39.83 -45.41
CA ILE A 135 5.98 -41.09 -44.98
C ILE A 135 5.22 -41.65 -43.77
N SER A 136 4.87 -42.92 -43.92
CA SER A 136 4.25 -43.87 -43.01
C SER A 136 5.20 -44.37 -41.91
N SER A 137 4.71 -44.53 -40.67
CA SER A 137 4.69 -45.84 -39.98
C SER A 137 4.18 -45.78 -38.52
N LYS A 138 3.01 -46.39 -38.31
CA LYS A 138 2.63 -47.43 -37.32
C LYS A 138 2.97 -47.29 -35.81
N SER A 139 1.93 -47.22 -34.98
CA SER A 139 1.52 -48.19 -33.92
C SER A 139 0.55 -47.50 -32.93
N SER A 140 -0.77 -47.77 -32.89
CA SER A 140 -1.49 -48.89 -32.23
C SER A 140 -1.15 -49.05 -30.73
N ASN A 141 -2.03 -49.14 -29.73
CA ASN A 141 -3.50 -49.09 -29.58
C ASN A 141 -3.84 -49.02 -28.05
N HIS A 142 -5.05 -48.54 -27.70
CA HIS A 142 -5.88 -48.73 -26.45
C HIS A 142 -6.39 -47.39 -25.91
N VAL A 143 -7.67 -46.99 -26.01
CA VAL A 143 -8.96 -47.61 -25.61
C VAL A 143 -9.03 -47.95 -24.11
N VAL A 144 -9.57 -47.02 -23.31
CA VAL A 144 -10.65 -47.29 -22.33
C VAL A 144 -11.57 -46.05 -22.22
N ARG A 145 -12.85 -46.27 -22.50
CA ARG A 145 -14.00 -45.41 -22.19
C ARG A 145 -14.40 -45.65 -20.73
N THR A 146 -14.69 -44.60 -19.98
CA THR A 146 -15.65 -44.68 -18.87
C THR A 146 -16.47 -43.40 -18.82
N THR A 147 -17.72 -43.52 -19.24
CA THR A 147 -18.82 -42.58 -19.01
C THR A 147 -19.31 -42.75 -17.57
N ASN A 148 -19.62 -41.66 -16.87
CA ASN A 148 -20.61 -41.65 -15.79
C ASN A 148 -21.37 -40.33 -15.82
N ASP A 149 -22.63 -40.45 -16.25
CA ASP A 149 -23.74 -39.54 -15.98
C ASP A 149 -24.30 -39.79 -14.56
N ILE A 150 -25.20 -38.89 -14.13
CA ILE A 150 -26.24 -38.98 -13.07
C ILE A 150 -26.07 -37.86 -12.01
N THR A 151 -26.64 -36.66 -12.18
CA THR A 151 -28.02 -36.17 -11.87
C THR A 151 -28.06 -35.30 -10.60
N PRO A 152 -28.71 -34.11 -10.62
CA PRO A 152 -28.78 -33.17 -9.48
C PRO A 152 -30.02 -33.38 -8.59
N PRO A 153 -30.01 -32.96 -7.32
CA PRO A 153 -31.23 -32.87 -6.53
C PRO A 153 -31.94 -31.51 -6.67
N LYS A 154 -33.27 -31.62 -6.63
CA LYS A 154 -34.31 -30.63 -6.93
C LYS A 154 -34.89 -30.07 -5.61
N LYS A 155 -35.33 -28.80 -5.69
CA LYS A 155 -36.16 -27.97 -4.80
C LYS A 155 -37.13 -28.67 -3.82
N THR A 156 -37.27 -28.07 -2.63
CA THR A 156 -38.50 -27.60 -1.93
C THR A 156 -37.99 -26.71 -0.76
N GLY A 157 -38.52 -25.56 -0.34
CA GLY A 157 -39.86 -24.99 -0.36
C GLY A 157 -40.30 -24.78 1.09
N HIS A 158 -40.21 -23.57 1.65
CA HIS A 158 -41.20 -23.10 2.63
C HIS A 158 -41.22 -21.57 2.78
N VAL A 159 -42.39 -21.05 2.41
CA VAL A 159 -42.93 -19.74 2.74
C VAL A 159 -43.46 -19.79 4.17
N SER A 160 -43.18 -18.77 4.99
CA SER A 160 -44.15 -18.25 5.95
C SER A 160 -43.81 -16.80 6.25
N GLY A 161 -44.72 -15.90 5.85
CA GLY A 161 -44.72 -14.51 6.28
C GLY A 161 -45.42 -14.35 7.63
N GLU A 162 -45.05 -13.28 8.33
CA GLU A 162 -45.81 -12.50 9.32
C GLU A 162 -44.77 -11.56 9.97
N LYS A 163 -45.00 -10.31 10.34
CA LYS A 163 -46.16 -9.42 10.29
C LYS A 163 -45.58 -8.02 10.49
N ILE A 164 -45.94 -7.09 9.62
CA ILE A 164 -45.56 -5.68 9.72
C ILE A 164 -46.31 -5.07 10.91
N VAL A 165 -45.59 -4.59 11.92
CA VAL A 165 -46.15 -3.72 12.98
C VAL A 165 -45.48 -2.36 12.84
N GLY A 166 -46.29 -1.37 12.49
CA GLY A 166 -45.85 0.01 12.21
C GLY A 166 -45.32 0.77 13.43
N PRO A 167 -44.62 1.89 13.18
CA PRO A 167 -43.95 2.65 14.23
C PRO A 167 -44.94 3.49 15.06
N ARG A 168 -44.89 3.32 16.40
CA ARG A 168 -45.48 4.24 17.36
C ARG A 168 -44.69 5.55 17.38
N ILE A 169 -45.29 6.61 16.85
CA ILE A 169 -44.82 7.98 17.01
C ILE A 169 -45.13 8.42 18.44
N VAL A 170 -44.12 8.42 19.31
CA VAL A 170 -44.20 9.02 20.64
C VAL A 170 -43.56 10.39 20.54
N LYS A 171 -44.37 11.45 20.66
CA LYS A 171 -43.89 12.83 20.82
C LYS A 171 -43.19 12.96 22.19
N PRO A 172 -41.95 13.49 22.27
CA PRO A 172 -41.39 13.89 23.55
C PRO A 172 -42.00 15.23 24.01
N PRO A 173 -42.23 15.41 25.32
CA PRO A 173 -42.70 16.66 25.89
C PRO A 173 -41.62 17.74 25.87
N SER A 174 -42.07 18.96 25.59
CA SER A 174 -41.30 20.20 25.61
C SER A 174 -40.81 20.50 27.04
N ILE A 175 -39.49 20.48 27.24
CA ILE A 175 -38.88 20.95 28.48
C ILE A 175 -38.56 22.44 28.33
N SER A 176 -39.24 23.23 29.15
CA SER A 176 -39.05 24.66 29.33
C SER A 176 -37.64 24.97 29.86
N GLN A 177 -36.93 25.89 29.19
CA GLN A 177 -35.72 26.52 29.73
C GLN A 177 -36.08 27.46 30.90
N PRO A 178 -35.37 27.38 32.04
CA PRO A 178 -35.30 28.48 32.99
C PRO A 178 -34.19 29.46 32.60
N GLN A 179 -34.53 30.72 32.80
CA GLN A 179 -33.77 31.91 32.48
C GLN A 179 -32.48 32.07 33.32
N ALA A 180 -31.56 32.81 32.71
CA ALA A 180 -30.32 33.33 33.24
C ALA A 180 -30.41 33.89 34.68
N SER A 181 -29.48 33.45 35.53
CA SER A 181 -29.05 34.19 36.70
C SER A 181 -27.60 34.62 36.54
N LYS A 182 -27.40 35.95 36.56
CA LYS A 182 -26.11 36.60 36.73
C LYS A 182 -25.57 36.25 38.12
N SER A 183 -24.38 35.69 38.21
CA SER A 183 -23.53 35.91 39.39
C SER A 183 -22.08 36.02 38.94
N GLY A 184 -21.47 37.16 39.27
CA GLY A 184 -20.06 37.36 39.15
C GLY A 184 -19.33 36.60 40.24
N ARG A 185 -18.21 35.97 39.87
CA ARG A 185 -17.12 35.70 40.79
C ARG A 185 -15.82 35.64 40.01
N SER A 186 -14.91 36.53 40.40
CA SER A 186 -13.51 36.56 40.04
C SER A 186 -12.87 35.21 40.31
N ASN A 187 -12.32 34.58 39.27
CA ASN A 187 -11.27 33.59 39.43
C ASN A 187 -10.19 33.89 38.41
N ALA A 188 -8.97 34.07 38.91
CA ALA A 188 -7.76 34.16 38.11
C ALA A 188 -7.45 32.77 37.55
N GLU A 189 -8.22 32.35 36.57
CA GLU A 189 -7.84 31.25 35.69
C GLU A 189 -6.80 31.80 34.71
N LYS A 190 -5.61 31.21 34.76
CA LYS A 190 -4.68 31.20 33.64
C LYS A 190 -5.48 30.80 32.41
N GLN A 191 -5.88 31.79 31.62
CA GLN A 191 -6.33 31.58 30.25
C GLN A 191 -5.17 30.93 29.52
N MET A 192 -5.17 29.59 29.47
CA MET A 192 -4.70 28.88 28.30
C MET A 192 -5.45 29.53 27.16
N LYS A 193 -4.74 30.39 26.41
CA LYS A 193 -5.22 30.92 25.15
C LYS A 193 -5.64 29.72 24.33
N GLU A 194 -6.95 29.54 24.16
CA GLU A 194 -7.45 28.73 23.06
C GLU A 194 -6.71 29.23 21.81
N PRO A 195 -5.99 28.36 21.09
CA PRO A 195 -5.39 28.77 19.84
C PRO A 195 -6.51 29.33 18.96
N SER A 196 -6.40 30.59 18.54
CA SER A 196 -7.37 31.19 17.63
C SER A 196 -7.18 30.54 16.25
N TRP A 197 -7.81 29.39 16.04
CA TRP A 197 -7.75 28.64 14.78
C TRP A 197 -8.47 29.37 13.62
N SER A 198 -9.06 30.53 13.87
CA SER A 198 -9.81 31.32 12.89
C SER A 198 -8.96 32.11 11.88
N GLN A 199 -7.61 31.99 11.87
CA GLN A 199 -6.77 32.85 11.00
C GLN A 199 -5.69 32.19 10.13
N LYS A 200 -5.58 30.86 10.02
CA LYS A 200 -4.67 30.27 9.01
C LYS A 200 -5.45 29.57 7.89
N LYS A 201 -5.87 30.35 6.90
CA LYS A 201 -6.43 29.85 5.62
C LYS A 201 -5.41 29.10 4.75
N ASN A 202 -4.13 29.12 5.11
CA ASN A 202 -3.08 28.49 4.33
C ASN A 202 -2.53 27.28 5.08
N PHE A 203 -2.71 26.09 4.49
CA PHE A 203 -2.01 24.87 4.87
C PHE A 203 -0.50 25.14 4.91
N SER A 204 0.11 25.11 6.09
CA SER A 204 1.56 25.29 6.25
C SER A 204 2.03 24.43 7.40
N LEU A 205 3.03 23.59 7.14
CA LEU A 205 3.64 22.70 8.11
C LEU A 205 5.04 23.24 8.40
N SER A 206 5.22 23.80 9.59
CA SER A 206 6.52 24.32 10.01
C SER A 206 7.28 23.36 10.93
N THR A 207 6.55 22.48 11.61
CA THR A 207 7.10 21.58 12.64
C THR A 207 6.54 20.16 12.50
N VAL A 208 7.21 19.20 13.14
CA VAL A 208 6.74 17.82 13.27
C VAL A 208 5.37 17.78 13.97
N ASP A 209 5.16 18.62 14.98
CA ASP A 209 3.89 18.70 15.70
C ASP A 209 2.75 19.22 14.81
N ASP A 210 3.05 20.17 13.90
CA ASP A 210 2.07 20.60 12.90
C ASP A 210 1.61 19.41 12.05
N LEU A 211 2.53 18.55 11.61
CA LEU A 211 2.20 17.36 10.80
C LEU A 211 1.20 16.44 11.52
N LYS A 212 1.33 16.26 12.83
CA LYS A 212 0.41 15.45 13.64
C LYS A 212 -0.99 16.06 13.72
N ASN A 213 -1.04 17.37 13.91
CA ASN A 213 -2.26 18.09 14.25
C ASN A 213 -3.04 18.64 13.04
N VAL A 214 -2.55 18.41 11.83
CA VAL A 214 -3.25 18.83 10.61
C VAL A 214 -4.55 18.07 10.41
N MET A 215 -5.62 18.85 10.32
CA MET A 215 -6.96 18.37 10.03
C MET A 215 -7.18 18.21 8.52
N PRO A 216 -7.95 17.19 8.06
CA PRO A 216 -8.34 17.05 6.66
C PRO A 216 -8.99 18.30 6.05
N GLU A 217 -9.72 19.06 6.86
CA GLU A 217 -10.37 20.31 6.46
C GLU A 217 -9.38 21.39 6.02
N ALA A 218 -8.13 21.35 6.51
CA ALA A 218 -7.09 22.27 6.08
C ALA A 218 -6.68 22.07 4.61
N LEU A 219 -6.96 20.88 4.04
CA LEU A 219 -6.73 20.60 2.62
C LEU A 219 -7.82 21.17 1.71
N VAL A 220 -8.94 21.65 2.25
CA VAL A 220 -10.01 22.26 1.45
C VAL A 220 -9.55 23.56 0.79
N SER A 221 -8.65 24.31 1.43
CA SER A 221 -8.06 25.52 0.86
C SER A 221 -6.79 25.27 0.03
N ALA A 222 -6.36 24.01 -0.08
CA ALA A 222 -5.20 23.63 -0.88
C ALA A 222 -5.58 23.50 -2.37
N PRO A 223 -4.57 23.42 -3.28
CA PRO A 223 -4.82 23.16 -4.69
C PRO A 223 -5.69 21.90 -4.84
N GLN A 224 -6.73 21.99 -5.65
CA GLN A 224 -7.65 20.86 -5.89
C GLN A 224 -7.11 19.90 -6.95
N ASP A 225 -6.06 20.30 -7.67
CA ASP A 225 -5.35 19.44 -8.62
C ASP A 225 -4.35 18.54 -7.88
N TYR A 226 -4.28 17.29 -8.34
CA TYR A 226 -3.43 16.26 -7.75
C TYR A 226 -1.95 16.67 -7.72
N ALA A 227 -1.42 17.20 -8.82
CA ALA A 227 0.00 17.51 -8.96
C ALA A 227 0.45 18.65 -8.03
N GLY A 228 -0.33 19.74 -7.97
CA GLY A 228 -0.09 20.88 -7.09
C GLY A 228 -0.15 20.49 -5.62
N LEU A 229 -1.15 19.69 -5.24
CA LEU A 229 -1.30 19.22 -3.86
C LEU A 229 -0.17 18.27 -3.45
N LEU A 230 0.18 17.30 -4.29
CA LEU A 230 1.29 16.37 -4.04
C LEU A 230 2.61 17.13 -3.90
N LYS A 231 2.90 18.05 -4.83
CA LYS A 231 4.12 18.87 -4.79
C LYS A 231 4.19 19.69 -3.50
N ARG A 232 3.07 20.32 -3.09
CA ARG A 232 3.01 21.08 -1.85
C ARG A 232 3.27 20.20 -0.62
N MET A 233 2.58 19.07 -0.50
CA MET A 233 2.77 18.12 0.62
C MET A 233 4.22 17.65 0.72
N LYS A 234 4.83 17.25 -0.40
CA LYS A 234 6.24 16.85 -0.43
C LYS A 234 7.16 17.97 0.05
N ASN A 235 6.96 19.18 -0.44
CA ASN A 235 7.78 20.33 -0.05
C ASN A 235 7.64 20.66 1.44
N GLU A 236 6.43 20.65 1.98
CA GLU A 236 6.18 20.95 3.40
C GLU A 236 6.82 19.89 4.32
N ILE A 237 6.70 18.60 3.97
CA ILE A 237 7.36 17.52 4.72
C ILE A 237 8.89 17.61 4.62
N GLN A 238 9.42 17.92 3.44
CA GLN A 238 10.87 18.13 3.26
C GLN A 238 11.37 19.35 4.06
N ASN A 239 10.58 20.42 4.12
CA ASN A 239 10.90 21.59 4.92
C ASN A 239 10.95 21.25 6.41
N ILE A 240 10.00 20.46 6.91
CA ILE A 240 10.06 19.94 8.29
C ILE A 240 11.37 19.19 8.50
N ALA A 241 11.70 18.23 7.62
CA ALA A 241 12.94 17.45 7.73
C ALA A 241 14.19 18.33 7.78
N ASN A 242 14.25 19.38 6.96
CA ASN A 242 15.39 20.28 6.89
C ASN A 242 15.47 21.22 8.10
N MET A 243 14.33 21.67 8.65
CA MET A 243 14.28 22.71 9.69
C MET A 243 14.33 22.16 11.12
N SER A 244 13.67 21.04 11.40
CA SER A 244 13.53 20.55 12.77
C SER A 244 14.73 19.74 13.28
N LYS A 245 15.70 19.42 12.40
CA LYS A 245 16.69 18.35 12.62
C LYS A 245 16.04 17.00 12.98
N ALA A 246 14.73 16.86 12.78
CA ALA A 246 14.02 15.62 13.03
C ALA A 246 14.53 14.58 12.04
N GLY A 247 14.94 13.43 12.57
CA GLY A 247 15.28 12.30 11.75
C GLY A 247 14.07 11.80 10.98
N ARG A 248 14.31 11.02 9.92
CA ARG A 248 13.26 10.36 9.14
C ARG A 248 12.27 9.59 10.02
N VAL A 249 12.75 8.93 11.08
CA VAL A 249 11.91 8.16 12.02
C VAL A 249 10.86 9.04 12.69
N GLU A 250 11.24 10.20 13.23
CA GLU A 250 10.32 11.10 13.91
C GLU A 250 9.24 11.64 12.97
N ILE A 251 9.59 11.90 11.70
CA ILE A 251 8.65 12.32 10.66
C ILE A 251 7.68 11.19 10.32
N ILE A 252 8.17 9.96 10.21
CA ILE A 252 7.34 8.77 9.95
C ILE A 252 6.36 8.54 11.10
N GLU A 253 6.83 8.63 12.35
CA GLU A 253 5.97 8.51 13.53
C GLU A 253 4.90 9.61 13.55
N ALA A 254 5.31 10.86 13.33
CA ALA A 254 4.38 11.97 13.25
C ALA A 254 3.37 11.84 12.11
N TRP A 255 3.80 11.32 10.95
CA TRP A 255 2.90 11.00 9.84
C TRP A 255 1.87 9.95 10.24
N ARG A 256 2.29 8.84 10.87
CA ARG A 256 1.39 7.78 11.34
C ARG A 256 0.41 8.25 12.41
N GLU A 257 0.85 9.19 13.25
CA GLU A 257 0.01 9.81 14.28
C GLU A 257 -0.93 10.88 13.73
N SER A 258 -0.67 11.39 12.52
CA SER A 258 -1.43 12.49 11.92
C SER A 258 -2.90 12.15 11.70
N ASN A 259 -3.76 13.15 11.93
CA ASN A 259 -5.19 13.01 11.66
C ASN A 259 -5.48 12.83 10.17
N LEU A 260 -4.62 13.36 9.28
CA LEU A 260 -4.65 13.10 7.85
C LEU A 260 -4.46 11.61 7.53
N TYR A 261 -3.41 10.99 8.05
CA TYR A 261 -3.12 9.58 7.80
C TYR A 261 -4.21 8.66 8.37
N LYS A 262 -4.68 8.94 9.59
CA LYS A 262 -5.80 8.20 10.20
C LYS A 262 -7.05 8.28 9.33
N THR A 263 -7.42 9.48 8.90
CA THR A 263 -8.58 9.70 8.01
C THR A 263 -8.42 8.94 6.68
N TYR A 264 -7.21 8.95 6.10
CA TYR A 264 -6.89 8.18 4.90
C TYR A 264 -7.11 6.67 5.10
N ILE A 265 -6.60 6.09 6.18
CA ILE A 265 -6.78 4.66 6.48
C ILE A 265 -8.26 4.32 6.70
N GLU A 266 -8.98 5.15 7.45
CA GLU A 266 -10.41 4.92 7.70
C GLU A 266 -11.25 4.95 6.43
N ILE A 267 -11.01 5.92 5.53
CA ILE A 267 -11.72 6.00 4.25
C ILE A 267 -11.42 4.77 3.38
N GLY A 268 -10.16 4.33 3.35
CA GLY A 268 -9.78 3.10 2.63
C GLY A 268 -10.50 1.87 3.18
N ASN A 269 -10.56 1.73 4.50
CA ASN A 269 -11.27 0.64 5.17
C ASN A 269 -12.78 0.69 4.90
N GLU A 270 -13.41 1.86 5.00
CA GLU A 270 -14.84 2.02 4.70
C GLU A 270 -15.17 1.71 3.25
N SER A 271 -14.32 2.13 2.31
CA SER A 271 -14.45 1.82 0.89
C SER A 271 -14.41 0.31 0.63
N MET A 272 -13.46 -0.41 1.23
CA MET A 272 -13.38 -1.87 1.11
C MET A 272 -14.55 -2.60 1.78
N GLN A 273 -14.99 -2.13 2.96
CA GLN A 273 -16.08 -2.77 3.70
C GLN A 273 -17.45 -2.58 3.03
N GLN A 274 -17.67 -1.42 2.39
CA GLN A 274 -18.96 -1.09 1.76
C GLN A 274 -18.99 -1.39 0.27
N ASP A 275 -17.87 -1.82 -0.32
CA ASP A 275 -17.70 -2.00 -1.77
C ASP A 275 -18.09 -0.73 -2.56
N LYS A 276 -17.60 0.43 -2.09
CA LYS A 276 -17.89 1.74 -2.67
C LYS A 276 -16.61 2.45 -3.08
N ASN A 277 -16.70 3.28 -4.12
CA ASN A 277 -15.59 4.12 -4.50
C ASN A 277 -15.33 5.22 -3.45
N ILE A 278 -14.11 5.79 -3.49
CA ILE A 278 -13.66 6.80 -2.53
C ILE A 278 -14.53 8.07 -2.60
N ALA A 279 -14.96 8.48 -3.79
CA ALA A 279 -15.79 9.67 -3.98
C ALA A 279 -17.15 9.55 -3.25
N GLU A 280 -17.78 8.38 -3.28
CA GLU A 280 -19.03 8.09 -2.57
C GLU A 280 -18.84 8.09 -1.05
N ILE A 281 -17.76 7.46 -0.56
CA ILE A 281 -17.43 7.48 0.87
C ILE A 281 -17.18 8.92 1.35
N ALA A 282 -16.47 9.71 0.56
CA ALA A 282 -16.21 11.11 0.86
C ALA A 282 -17.50 11.94 0.92
N ALA A 283 -18.41 11.76 -0.05
CA ALA A 283 -19.71 12.41 -0.06
C ALA A 283 -20.56 12.01 1.16
N PHE A 284 -20.58 10.73 1.51
CA PHE A 284 -21.30 10.21 2.68
C PHE A 284 -20.75 10.79 3.99
N ARG A 285 -19.43 10.80 4.16
CA ARG A 285 -18.76 11.39 5.35
C ARG A 285 -19.03 12.88 5.46
N LYS A 286 -18.99 13.61 4.34
CA LYS A 286 -19.30 15.05 4.29
C LYS A 286 -20.72 15.36 4.78
N VAL A 287 -21.72 14.58 4.35
CA VAL A 287 -23.12 14.76 4.82
C VAL A 287 -23.28 14.34 6.27
N SER A 288 -22.47 13.39 6.74
CA SER A 288 -22.44 12.91 8.12
C SER A 288 -21.58 13.77 9.05
N SER A 289 -21.06 14.92 8.58
CA SER A 289 -20.14 15.79 9.33
C SER A 289 -18.92 15.05 9.92
N LYS A 290 -18.43 14.01 9.23
CA LYS A 290 -17.21 13.30 9.58
C LYS A 290 -16.03 13.86 8.79
N PRO A 291 -14.80 13.81 9.33
CA PRO A 291 -13.60 14.14 8.57
C PRO A 291 -13.53 13.32 7.29
N TYR A 292 -13.28 14.00 6.17
CA TYR A 292 -13.28 13.40 4.84
C TYR A 292 -12.11 13.90 4.01
N LEU A 293 -11.73 13.09 3.02
CA LEU A 293 -10.79 13.46 1.96
C LEU A 293 -11.53 13.32 0.63
N THR A 294 -11.37 14.30 -0.25
CA THR A 294 -11.77 14.13 -1.66
C THR A 294 -10.94 13.01 -2.30
N GLU A 295 -11.41 12.45 -3.41
CA GLU A 295 -10.69 11.40 -4.14
C GLU A 295 -9.26 11.85 -4.50
N THR A 296 -9.09 13.08 -5.01
CA THR A 296 -7.77 13.65 -5.28
C THR A 296 -6.88 13.69 -4.03
N GLN A 297 -7.40 14.20 -2.91
CA GLN A 297 -6.65 14.27 -1.65
C GLN A 297 -6.27 12.88 -1.15
N PHE A 298 -7.18 11.91 -1.24
CA PHE A 298 -6.95 10.52 -0.87
C PHE A 298 -5.78 9.91 -1.65
N HIS A 299 -5.75 10.07 -2.96
CA HIS A 299 -4.64 9.59 -3.79
C HIS A 299 -3.32 10.27 -3.44
N VAL A 300 -3.32 11.58 -3.18
CA VAL A 300 -2.12 12.27 -2.71
C VAL A 300 -1.64 11.70 -1.37
N MET A 301 -2.53 11.45 -0.42
CA MET A 301 -2.17 10.83 0.87
C MET A 301 -1.59 9.43 0.68
N ALA A 302 -2.11 8.65 -0.28
CA ALA A 302 -1.57 7.34 -0.61
C ALA A 302 -0.12 7.44 -1.11
N ASP A 303 0.19 8.40 -1.97
CA ASP A 303 1.54 8.56 -2.53
C ASP A 303 2.53 9.18 -1.55
N ILE A 304 2.08 10.10 -0.69
CA ILE A 304 2.89 10.57 0.45
C ILE A 304 3.17 9.42 1.42
N SER A 305 2.17 8.59 1.71
CA SER A 305 2.36 7.42 2.58
C SER A 305 3.35 6.43 1.99
N LYS A 306 3.29 6.16 0.68
CA LYS A 306 4.30 5.33 -0.01
C LYS A 306 5.69 5.95 0.07
N LEU A 307 5.81 7.28 -0.07
CA LEU A 307 7.11 7.95 0.01
C LEU A 307 7.73 7.82 1.41
N LEU A 308 6.92 7.98 2.46
CA LEU A 308 7.41 7.99 3.84
C LEU A 308 7.60 6.59 4.45
N LEU A 309 6.75 5.64 4.06
CA LEU A 309 6.70 4.31 4.69
C LEU A 309 7.42 3.21 3.89
N ARG A 310 8.04 3.57 2.77
CA ARG A 310 9.09 2.74 2.14
C ARG A 310 10.37 2.82 2.97
#